data_AF-A0A1F9A1C4-F1
#
_entry.id   AF-A0A1F9A1C4-F1
#
_cell.length_a   1.000
_cell.length_b   1.000
_cell.length_c   1.000
_cell.angle_alpha   90.00
_cell.angle_beta   90.00
_cell.angle_gamma   90.00
#
_symmetry.space_group_name_H-M   'P 1'
#
loop_
_entity.id
_entity.type
_entity.pdbx_description
1 polymer ?
#
loop_
_entity_poly.entity_id
_entity_poly.type
_entity_poly.pdbx_seq_one_letter_code
_entity_poly.pdbx_strand_id
1 'polypeptide(L)' 'MDPGLIKQINQRVQEELLKKEIEVVQYGLNELERLMEKRHQDLASLQVDLRGLIQKFQNRLKILKTSRIS' A
#
# COMPACT_ATOMS: atom_id res chain seq x y z
N MET A 1 24.73 22.19 -11.24
CA MET A 1 23.26 22.21 -11.12
C MET A 1 22.88 23.39 -10.23
N ASP A 2 21.83 24.13 -10.58
CA ASP A 2 21.36 25.28 -9.77
C ASP A 2 20.81 24.81 -8.40
N PRO A 3 21.26 25.39 -7.26
CA PRO A 3 20.78 25.01 -5.94
C PRO A 3 19.27 25.18 -5.73
N GLY A 4 18.66 26.19 -6.38
CA GLY A 4 17.22 26.43 -6.33
C GLY A 4 16.44 25.29 -7.00
N LEU A 5 16.91 24.85 -8.17
CA LEU A 5 16.37 23.70 -8.89
C LEU A 5 16.47 22.40 -8.09
N ILE A 6 17.62 22.14 -7.44
CA ILE A 6 17.80 20.93 -6.59
C ILE A 6 16.79 20.92 -5.44
N LYS A 7 16.57 22.07 -4.79
CA LYS A 7 15.62 22.19 -3.68
C LYS A 7 14.19 21.90 -4.13
N GLN A 8 13.77 22.44 -5.27
CA GLN A 8 12.43 22.19 -5.83
C GLN A 8 12.23 20.73 -6.21
N ILE A 9 13.24 20.09 -6.81
CA ILE A 9 13.20 18.66 -7.15
C ILE A 9 13.05 17.83 -5.88
N ASN A 10 13.84 18.12 -4.84
CA ASN A 10 13.75 17.39 -3.58
C ASN A 10 12.37 17.52 -2.93
N GLN A 11 11.80 18.73 -2.91
CA GLN A 11 10.45 18.94 -2.37
C GLN A 11 9.41 18.10 -3.10
N ARG A 12 9.41 18.15 -4.44
CA ARG A 12 8.50 17.34 -5.26
C ARG A 12 8.65 15.84 -5.03
N VAL A 13 9.89 15.35 -4.90
CA VAL A 13 10.13 13.94 -4.60
C VAL A 13 9.55 13.56 -3.25
N GLN A 14 9.72 14.40 -2.21
CA GLN A 14 9.16 14.13 -0.89
C GLN A 14 7.63 14.13 -0.90
N GLU A 15 7.00 15.09 -1.60
CA GLU A 15 5.55 15.17 -1.76
C GLU A 15 4.99 13.90 -2.45
N GLU A 16 5.62 13.45 -3.53
CA GLU A 16 5.21 12.24 -4.25
C GLU A 16 5.43 10.97 -3.42
N LEU A 17 6.50 10.90 -2.62
CA LEU A 17 6.72 9.79 -1.69
C LEU A 17 5.63 9.74 -0.61
N LEU A 18 5.34 10.88 0.01
CA LEU A 18 4.29 10.99 1.02
C LEU A 18 2.92 10.62 0.45
N LYS A 19 2.59 11.10 -0.74
CA LYS A 19 1.34 10.77 -1.43
C LYS A 19 1.21 9.26 -1.67
N LYS A 20 2.27 8.63 -2.18
CA LYS A 20 2.29 7.17 -2.40
C LYS A 20 2.15 6.38 -1.10
N GLU A 21 2.79 6.84 -0.02
CA GLU A 21 2.66 6.22 1.30
C GLU A 21 1.21 6.28 1.80
N ILE A 22 0.59 7.45 1.72
CA ILE A 22 -0.83 7.65 2.07
C ILE A 22 -1.73 6.72 1.26
N GLU A 23 -1.55 6.65 -0.06
CA GLU A 23 -2.36 5.78 -0.93
C GLU A 23 -2.24 4.29 -0.56
N VAL A 24 -1.02 3.83 -0.23
CA VAL A 24 -0.79 2.44 0.19
C VAL A 24 -1.45 2.15 1.53
N VAL A 25 -1.29 3.05 2.50
CA VAL A 25 -1.89 2.90 3.84
C VAL A 25 -3.41 2.92 3.74
N GLN A 26 -3.98 3.88 3.00
CA GLN A 26 -5.43 4.01 2.81
C GLN A 26 -6.03 2.77 2.14
N TYR A 27 -5.38 2.25 1.10
CA TYR A 27 -5.82 1.01 0.46
C TYR A 27 -5.85 -0.15 1.47
N GLY A 28 -4.81 -0.26 2.29
CA GLY A 28 -4.73 -1.31 3.30
C GLY A 28 -5.81 -1.21 4.37
N LEU A 29 -6.08 0.01 4.84
CA LEU A 29 -7.13 0.29 5.80
C LEU A 29 -8.51 -0.07 5.23
N ASN A 30 -8.82 0.36 4.01
CA ASN A 30 -10.10 0.08 3.37
C ASN A 30 -10.35 -1.44 3.21
N GLU A 31 -9.32 -2.22 2.90
CA GLU A 31 -9.46 -3.67 2.80
C GLU A 31 -9.71 -4.34 4.15
N LEU A 32 -9.12 -3.81 5.24
CA LEU A 32 -9.39 -4.27 6.60
C LEU A 32 -10.81 -3.91 7.04
N GLU A 33 -11.26 -2.69 6.76
CA GLU A 33 -12.64 -2.25 7.07
C GLU A 33 -13.68 -3.13 6.36
N ARG A 34 -13.48 -3.42 5.06
CA ARG A 34 -14.33 -4.35 4.30
C ARG A 34 -14.39 -5.75 4.91
N LEU A 35 -13.27 -6.23 5.46
CA LEU A 35 -13.20 -7.53 6.10
C LEU A 35 -13.98 -7.51 7.43
N MET A 36 -13.87 -6.42 8.20
CA MET A 36 -14.66 -6.24 9.43
C MET A 36 -16.17 -6.13 9.17
N GLU A 37 -16.57 -5.53 8.05
CA GLU A 37 -17.98 -5.40 7.66
C GLU A 37 -18.63 -6.74 7.27
N LYS A 38 -17.84 -7.74 6.83
CA LYS A 38 -18.34 -8.99 6.24
C LYS A 38 -19.11 -9.94 7.18
N ARG A 39 -19.29 -9.59 8.47
CA ARG A 39 -20.04 -10.37 9.48
C ARG A 39 -19.85 -11.89 9.32
N HIS A 40 -18.60 -12.33 9.46
CA HIS A 40 -18.21 -13.74 9.34
C HIS A 40 -19.04 -14.64 10.28
N GLN A 41 -19.58 -15.72 9.72
CA GLN A 41 -20.40 -16.69 10.46
C GLN A 41 -19.55 -17.62 11.34
N ASP A 42 -18.29 -17.82 10.97
CA ASP A 42 -17.35 -18.69 11.66
C ASP A 42 -15.89 -18.22 11.50
N LEU A 43 -15.01 -18.75 12.33
CA LEU A 43 -13.59 -18.42 12.30
C LEU A 43 -12.90 -18.87 11.00
N ALA A 44 -13.37 -19.94 10.36
CA ALA A 44 -12.75 -20.47 9.15
C ALA A 44 -12.92 -19.50 7.97
N SER A 45 -14.12 -18.93 7.81
CA SER A 45 -14.43 -17.92 6.80
C SER A 45 -13.62 -16.63 6.99
N LEU A 46 -13.42 -16.21 8.25
CA LEU A 46 -12.52 -15.10 8.59
C LEU A 46 -11.07 -15.41 8.20
N GLN A 47 -10.58 -16.61 8.50
CA GLN A 47 -9.22 -17.03 8.15
C GLN A 47 -8.99 -17.06 6.63
N VAL A 48 -9.99 -17.49 5.85
CA VAL A 48 -9.92 -17.48 4.39
C VAL A 48 -9.77 -16.06 3.86
N ASP A 49 -10.61 -15.13 4.32
CA ASP A 49 -10.57 -13.74 3.86
C ASP A 49 -9.27 -13.03 4.31
N LEU A 50 -8.78 -13.31 5.52
CA LEU A 50 -7.48 -12.82 5.99
C LEU A 50 -6.31 -13.33 5.13
N ARG A 51 -6.30 -14.61 4.76
CA ARG A 51 -5.30 -15.15 3.81
C ARG A 51 -5.38 -14.47 2.46
N GLY A 52 -6.59 -14.20 1.98
CA GLY A 52 -6.83 -13.44 0.76
C GLY A 52 -6.22 -12.04 0.82
N LEU A 53 -6.44 -11.32 1.93
CA LEU A 53 -5.84 -10.00 2.15
C LEU A 53 -4.31 -10.06 2.19
N ILE A 54 -3.73 -11.00 2.93
CA ILE A 54 -2.28 -11.22 3.00
C ILE A 54 -1.71 -11.46 1.60
N GLN A 55 -2.34 -12.30 0.79
CA GLN A 55 -1.88 -12.59 -0.57
C GLN A 55 -1.89 -11.34 -1.46
N LYS A 56 -2.91 -10.47 -1.35
CA LYS A 56 -2.96 -9.20 -2.09
C LYS A 56 -1.77 -8.30 -1.74
N PHE A 57 -1.44 -8.17 -0.45
CA PHE A 57 -0.28 -7.41 0.00
C PHE A 57 1.04 -8.04 -0.44
N GLN A 58 1.19 -9.35 -0.36
CA GLN A 58 2.38 -10.06 -0.84
C GLN A 58 2.60 -9.86 -2.35
N ASN A 59 1.53 -9.92 -3.15
CA ASN A 59 1.59 -9.67 -4.59
C ASN A 59 2.00 -8.22 -4.89
N ARG A 60 1.41 -7.25 -4.18
CA ARG A 60 1.81 -5.83 -4.29
C ARG A 60 3.27 -5.64 -3.92
N LEU A 61 3.72 -6.23 -2.81
CA LEU A 61 5.11 -6.15 -2.37
C LEU A 61 6.07 -6.77 -3.39
N LYS A 62 5.71 -7.90 -4.00
CA LYS A 62 6.49 -8.53 -5.07
C LYS A 62 6.65 -7.58 -6.26
N ILE A 63 5.55 -7.00 -6.74
CA ILE A 63 5.56 -6.04 -7.86
C ILE A 63 6.45 -4.84 -7.52
N LEU A 64 6.25 -4.22 -6.36
CA LEU A 64 7.03 -3.06 -5.93
C LEU A 64 8.53 -3.34 -5.80
N LYS A 65 8.90 -4.55 -5.35
CA LYS A 65 10.31 -4.98 -5.30
C LYS A 65 10.89 -5.18 -6.69
N THR A 66 10.13 -5.73 -7.63
CA THR A 66 10.59 -5.94 -9.01
C THR A 66 10.69 -4.62 -9.79
N SER A 67 9.72 -3.71 -9.64
CA SER A 67 9.74 -2.39 -10.28
C SER A 67 10.84 -1.45 -9.79
N ARG A 68 11.50 -1.76 -8.67
CA ARG A 68 12.64 -0.99 -8.13
C ARG A 68 14.00 -1.48 -8.67
N ILE A 69 14.02 -2.61 -9.40
CA ILE A 69 15.25 -3.27 -9.89
C ILE A 69 15.39 -3.15 -11.43
N SER A 70 14.38 -2.64 -12.12
CA SER A 70 14.36 -2.40 -13.58
C SER A 70 14.52 -0.92 -13.92
#